data_AF-A0A1N7MJH4-F1
#
_entry.id   AF-A0A1N7MJH4-F1
#
_cell.length_a   1.000
_cell.length_b   1.000
_cell.length_c   1.000
_cell.angle_alpha   90.00
_cell.angle_beta   90.00
_cell.angle_gamma   90.00
#
_symmetry.space_group_name_H-M   'P 1'
#
loop_
_entity.id
_entity.type
_entity.pdbx_description
1 polymer ?
#
loop_
_entity_poly.entity_id
_entity_poly.type
_entity_poly.pdbx_seq_one_letter_code
_entity_poly.pdbx_strand_id
1 'polypeptide(L)'
;MYALVDCNNFFVSCERTLDPKLENKPVVVLSNNDGCVVSRSKEAKDLGIPMAAPAFKYKELFKENDVQCFSAKFELYNFKSQRVIEISTAYVDKSDYEVYSIDYQKKIIITS
;
A
#
# COMPACT_ATOMS: atom_id res chain seq x y z
N MET A 1 1.42 -23.48 14.98
CA MET A 1 2.29 -22.33 14.65
C MET A 1 1.49 -21.41 13.73
N TYR A 2 1.52 -20.10 13.97
CA TYR A 2 0.80 -19.13 13.13
C TYR A 2 1.78 -18.25 12.38
N ALA A 3 1.46 -17.90 11.14
CA ALA A 3 2.18 -16.92 10.35
C ALA A 3 1.24 -15.84 9.83
N LEU A 4 1.68 -14.58 9.88
CA LEU A 4 0.93 -13.43 9.34
C LEU A 4 1.70 -12.87 8.14
N VAL A 5 1.07 -12.85 6.98
CA VAL A 5 1.61 -12.22 5.77
C VAL A 5 0.92 -10.88 5.58
N ASP A 6 1.71 -9.81 5.58
CA ASP A 6 1.27 -8.42 5.39
C ASP A 6 2.17 -7.69 4.40
N CYS A 7 1.57 -6.92 3.49
CA CYS A 7 2.31 -6.12 2.53
C CYS A 7 2.49 -4.69 3.03
N ASN A 8 3.72 -4.33 3.40
CA ASN A 8 4.08 -2.97 3.80
C ASN A 8 3.74 -1.97 2.70
N ASN A 9 3.06 -0.87 3.07
CA ASN A 9 2.75 0.26 2.17
C ASN A 9 2.18 -0.20 0.81
N PHE A 10 1.27 -1.19 0.82
CA PHE A 10 0.88 -1.98 -0.35
C PHE A 10 0.65 -1.19 -1.66
N PHE A 11 -0.10 -0.08 -1.66
CA PHE A 11 -0.34 0.69 -2.88
C PHE A 11 0.92 1.40 -3.38
N VAL A 12 1.73 1.96 -2.49
CA VAL A 12 3.04 2.53 -2.87
C VAL A 12 3.97 1.46 -3.43
N SER A 13 3.97 0.26 -2.84
CA SER A 13 4.72 -0.87 -3.39
C SER A 13 4.22 -1.28 -4.77
N CYS A 14 2.91 -1.24 -5.03
CA CYS A 14 2.36 -1.47 -6.36
C CYS A 14 2.88 -0.44 -7.38
N GLU A 15 2.90 0.85 -7.03
CA GLU A 15 3.45 1.90 -7.89
C GLU A 15 4.94 1.69 -8.18
N ARG A 16 5.74 1.31 -7.16
CA ARG A 16 7.16 0.97 -7.33
C ARG A 16 7.39 -0.23 -8.26
N THR A 17 6.44 -1.18 -8.33
CA THR A 17 6.54 -2.28 -9.30
C THR A 17 6.34 -1.83 -10.75
N LEU A 18 5.72 -0.67 -10.97
CA LEU A 18 5.54 -0.08 -12.30
C LEU A 18 6.71 0.84 -12.68
N ASP A 19 7.25 1.58 -11.71
CA ASP A 19 8.41 2.45 -11.90
C ASP A 19 9.44 2.29 -10.76
N PRO A 20 10.53 1.54 -11.01
CA PRO A 20 11.61 1.36 -10.03
C PRO A 20 12.29 2.68 -9.60
N LYS A 21 12.15 3.78 -10.37
CA LYS A 21 12.71 5.08 -9.99
C LYS A 21 12.02 5.70 -8.77
N LEU A 22 10.91 5.13 -8.32
CA LEU A 22 10.18 5.54 -7.12
C LEU A 22 10.78 4.95 -5.83
N GLU A 23 11.78 4.05 -5.94
CA GLU A 23 12.49 3.55 -4.77
C GLU A 23 13.28 4.65 -4.08
N ASN A 24 13.29 4.64 -2.74
CA ASN A 24 13.93 5.64 -1.90
C ASN A 24 13.39 7.08 -2.08
N LYS A 25 12.22 7.26 -2.71
CA LYS A 25 11.55 8.55 -2.87
C LYS A 25 10.31 8.68 -1.98
N PRO A 26 9.97 9.90 -1.55
CA PRO A 26 8.71 10.16 -0.88
C PRO A 26 7.56 10.01 -1.87
N VAL A 27 6.79 8.94 -1.70
CA VAL A 27 5.61 8.62 -2.51
C VAL A 27 4.37 8.56 -1.62
N VAL A 28 3.25 9.09 -2.12
CA VAL A 28 1.92 8.95 -1.55
C VAL A 28 0.91 8.52 -2.62
N VAL A 29 -0.05 7.69 -2.21
CA VAL A 29 -1.23 7.35 -3.01
C VAL A 29 -2.43 8.02 -2.36
N LEU A 30 -3.22 8.71 -3.17
CA LEU A 30 -4.41 9.46 -2.75
C LEU A 30 -5.69 8.67 -3.04
N SER A 31 -6.74 8.92 -2.26
CA SER A 31 -8.07 8.35 -2.45
C SER A 31 -8.70 8.78 -3.78
N ASN A 32 -9.88 8.25 -4.10
CA ASN A 32 -10.70 8.81 -5.16
C ASN A 32 -10.86 10.33 -4.98
N ASN A 33 -10.80 11.05 -6.11
CA ASN A 33 -10.78 12.52 -6.18
C ASN A 33 -9.60 13.19 -5.46
N ASP A 34 -8.52 12.46 -5.19
CA ASP A 34 -7.28 12.98 -4.60
C ASP A 34 -7.49 13.67 -3.23
N GLY A 35 -8.51 13.24 -2.48
CA GLY A 35 -8.92 13.89 -1.24
C GLY A 35 -7.95 13.65 -0.08
N CYS A 36 -7.60 12.40 0.17
CA CYS A 36 -6.79 12.00 1.33
C CYS A 36 -5.69 11.00 0.97
N VAL A 37 -4.60 11.00 1.73
CA VAL A 37 -3.52 10.01 1.63
C VAL A 37 -4.01 8.65 2.14
N VAL A 38 -4.14 7.67 1.24
CA VAL A 38 -4.56 6.28 1.52
C VAL A 38 -3.40 5.30 1.54
N SER A 39 -2.21 5.71 1.11
CA SER A 39 -0.97 4.96 1.32
C SER A 39 0.21 5.92 1.24
N ARG A 40 1.27 5.64 1.98
CA ARG A 40 2.48 6.47 2.02
C ARG A 40 3.71 5.60 2.16
N SER A 41 4.77 6.01 1.48
CA SER A 41 6.11 5.46 1.61
C SER A 41 6.68 5.73 3.01
N LYS A 42 7.78 5.06 3.37
CA LYS A 42 8.46 5.33 4.64
C LYS A 42 9.04 6.74 4.64
N GLU A 43 9.60 7.14 3.51
CA GLU A 43 10.18 8.44 3.21
C GLU A 43 9.13 9.55 3.39
N ALA A 44 7.92 9.37 2.86
CA ALA A 44 6.81 10.31 3.07
C ALA A 44 6.33 10.33 4.54
N LYS A 45 6.35 9.19 5.24
CA LYS A 45 6.05 9.13 6.68
C LYS A 45 7.08 9.89 7.50
N ASP A 46 8.36 9.78 7.16
CA ASP A 46 9.48 10.44 7.85
C ASP A 46 9.45 11.97 7.64
N LEU A 47 8.87 12.44 6.53
CA LEU A 47 8.52 13.86 6.30
C LEU A 47 7.32 14.35 7.14
N GLY A 48 6.70 13.49 7.95
CA GLY A 48 5.60 13.85 8.82
C GLY A 48 4.21 13.82 8.18
N ILE A 49 4.06 13.34 6.94
CA ILE A 49 2.76 13.24 6.25
C ILE A 49 1.93 12.12 6.89
N PRO A 50 0.83 12.39 7.63
CA PRO A 50 0.08 11.35 8.31
C PRO A 50 -0.71 10.44 7.35
N MET A 51 -1.11 9.27 7.84
CA MET A 51 -2.11 8.45 7.14
C MET A 51 -3.47 9.15 7.21
N ALA A 52 -4.30 9.01 6.18
CA ALA A 52 -5.58 9.70 6.05
C ALA A 52 -5.47 11.24 6.07
N ALA A 53 -4.27 11.77 5.84
CA ALA A 53 -4.04 13.21 5.73
C ALA A 53 -4.83 13.78 4.54
N PRO A 54 -5.63 14.85 4.73
CA PRO A 54 -6.25 15.55 3.61
C PRO A 54 -5.18 16.19 2.73
N ALA A 55 -5.10 15.79 1.47
CA ALA A 55 -4.01 16.16 0.56
C ALA A 55 -3.87 17.69 0.44
N PHE A 56 -4.99 18.42 0.44
CA PHE A 56 -5.00 19.87 0.32
C PHE A 56 -4.26 20.60 1.45
N LYS A 57 -4.19 20.01 2.66
CA LYS A 57 -3.47 20.60 3.80
C LYS A 57 -1.96 20.40 3.72
N TYR A 58 -1.49 19.49 2.88
CA TYR A 58 -0.08 19.11 2.76
C TYR A 58 0.52 19.47 1.39
N LYS A 59 -0.21 20.22 0.55
CA LYS A 59 0.22 20.59 -0.81
C LYS A 59 1.57 21.30 -0.85
N GLU A 60 1.83 22.21 0.08
CA GLU A 60 3.10 22.94 0.16
C GLU A 60 4.25 21.98 0.51
N LEU A 61 4.07 21.17 1.56
CA LEU A 61 5.03 20.15 1.95
C LEU A 61 5.33 19.16 0.83
N PHE A 62 4.30 18.74 0.07
CA PHE A 62 4.47 17.85 -1.08
C PHE A 62 5.37 18.49 -2.14
N LYS A 63 5.15 19.78 -2.43
CA LYS A 63 5.93 20.51 -3.42
C LYS A 63 7.37 20.76 -2.95
N GLU A 64 7.56 21.14 -1.69
CA GLU A 64 8.87 21.45 -1.11
C GLU A 64 9.79 20.23 -1.04
N ASN A 65 9.24 19.04 -0.82
CA ASN A 65 9.99 17.80 -0.65
C ASN A 65 9.91 16.86 -1.86
N ASP A 66 9.44 17.35 -3.00
CA ASP A 66 9.26 16.58 -4.25
C ASP A 66 8.51 15.23 -4.04
N VAL A 67 7.41 15.30 -3.27
CA VAL A 67 6.59 14.13 -2.95
C VAL A 67 5.80 13.71 -4.17
N GLN A 68 6.05 12.49 -4.64
CA GLN A 68 5.36 11.89 -5.77
C GLN A 68 3.95 11.47 -5.35
N CYS A 69 2.94 12.11 -5.93
CA CYS A 69 1.54 11.88 -5.59
C CYS A 69 0.84 11.13 -6.73
N PHE A 70 0.18 10.01 -6.42
CA PHE A 70 -0.58 9.23 -7.39
C PHE A 70 -2.04 9.11 -6.97
N SER A 71 -2.96 9.28 -7.90
CA SER A 71 -4.35 8.89 -7.71
C SER A 71 -4.47 7.36 -7.63
N ALA A 72 -5.36 6.85 -6.77
CA ALA A 72 -5.51 5.41 -6.59
C ALA A 72 -5.92 4.68 -7.88
N LYS A 73 -5.15 3.64 -8.23
CA LYS A 73 -5.43 2.69 -9.32
C LYS A 73 -6.01 1.39 -8.76
N PHE A 74 -7.23 1.44 -8.20
CA PHE A 74 -7.80 0.33 -7.44
C PHE A 74 -7.87 -1.00 -8.20
N GLU A 75 -8.12 -0.98 -9.51
CA GLU A 75 -8.12 -2.21 -10.34
C GLU A 75 -6.75 -2.89 -10.35
N LEU A 76 -5.68 -2.11 -10.60
CA LEU A 76 -4.31 -2.59 -10.57
C LEU A 76 -3.95 -3.14 -9.19
N TYR A 77 -4.27 -2.39 -8.13
CA TYR A 77 -3.92 -2.79 -6.77
C TYR A 77 -4.65 -4.07 -6.37
N ASN A 78 -5.92 -4.21 -6.75
CA ASN A 78 -6.68 -5.43 -6.50
C ASN A 78 -6.09 -6.63 -7.26
N PHE A 79 -5.71 -6.45 -8.53
CA PHE A 79 -5.05 -7.49 -9.31
C PHE A 79 -3.73 -7.96 -8.65
N LYS A 80 -2.87 -7.01 -8.25
CA LYS A 80 -1.62 -7.34 -7.52
C LYS A 80 -1.90 -8.05 -6.20
N SER A 81 -2.93 -7.63 -5.48
CA SER A 81 -3.31 -8.19 -4.19
C SER A 81 -3.76 -9.64 -4.31
N GLN A 82 -4.58 -9.95 -5.32
CA GLN A 82 -4.98 -11.33 -5.63
C GLN A 82 -3.76 -12.20 -5.93
N ARG A 83 -2.82 -11.70 -6.72
CA ARG A 83 -1.59 -12.44 -7.04
C ARG A 83 -0.74 -12.76 -5.81
N VAL A 84 -0.62 -11.83 -4.85
CA VAL A 84 0.09 -12.07 -3.58
C VAL A 84 -0.60 -13.17 -2.78
N ILE A 85 -1.93 -13.13 -2.70
CA ILE A 85 -2.72 -14.16 -2.01
C ILE A 85 -2.49 -15.51 -2.67
N GLU A 86 -2.69 -15.62 -3.98
CA GLU A 86 -2.50 -16.88 -4.73
C GLU A 86 -1.13 -17.51 -4.48
N ILE A 87 -0.06 -16.70 -4.52
CA ILE A 87 1.31 -17.18 -4.27
C ILE A 87 1.45 -17.62 -2.82
N SER A 88 0.96 -16.84 -1.85
CA SER A 88 1.10 -17.15 -0.43
C SER A 88 0.33 -18.41 -0.04
N THR A 89 -0.89 -18.57 -0.57
CA THR A 89 -1.78 -19.71 -0.26
C THR A 89 -1.38 -20.98 -1.01
N ALA A 90 -0.50 -20.89 -2.02
CA ALA A 90 -0.02 -22.08 -2.73
C ALA A 90 0.90 -22.98 -1.88
N TYR A 91 1.35 -22.50 -0.71
CA TYR A 91 2.24 -23.22 0.20
C TYR A 91 1.52 -23.86 1.40
N VAL A 92 0.20 -23.73 1.48
CA VAL A 92 -0.61 -24.16 2.63
C VAL A 92 -1.91 -24.79 2.16
N ASP A 93 -2.48 -25.68 2.98
CA ASP A 93 -3.77 -26.27 2.69
C ASP A 93 -4.91 -25.24 2.81
N LYS A 94 -6.02 -25.48 2.10
CA LYS A 94 -7.16 -24.54 2.06
C LYS A 94 -7.85 -24.37 3.41
N SER A 95 -7.72 -25.32 4.33
CA SER A 95 -8.23 -25.23 5.70
C SER A 95 -7.35 -24.37 6.60
N ASP A 96 -6.15 -24.04 6.15
CA ASP A 96 -5.05 -23.58 7.01
C ASP A 96 -4.72 -22.10 6.75
N TYR A 97 -5.59 -21.37 6.07
CA TYR A 97 -5.44 -19.93 5.93
C TYR A 97 -6.77 -19.18 5.90
N GLU A 98 -6.70 -17.94 6.36
CA GLU A 98 -7.81 -17.00 6.27
C GLU A 98 -7.30 -15.68 5.69
N VAL A 99 -8.04 -15.16 4.71
CA VAL A 99 -7.75 -13.88 4.08
C VAL A 99 -8.65 -12.82 4.69
N TYR A 100 -8.06 -11.81 5.31
CA TYR A 100 -8.78 -10.66 5.86
C TYR A 100 -8.23 -9.37 5.27
N SER A 101 -9.03 -8.30 5.28
CA SER A 101 -8.58 -6.99 4.85
C SER A 101 -8.91 -5.96 5.92
N ILE A 102 -7.91 -5.18 6.34
CA ILE A 102 -8.07 -4.04 7.24
C ILE A 102 -7.56 -2.82 6.46
N ASP A 103 -8.39 -1.79 6.31
CA ASP A 103 -8.03 -0.51 5.67
C ASP A 103 -7.23 -0.65 4.36
N TYR A 104 -7.84 -1.31 3.37
CA TYR A 104 -7.29 -1.54 2.01
C TYR A 104 -6.05 -2.42 1.91
N GLN A 105 -5.56 -3.01 3.01
CA GLN A 105 -4.48 -3.99 3.03
C GLN A 105 -5.03 -5.39 3.35
N LYS A 106 -4.78 -6.34 2.44
CA LYS A 106 -5.11 -7.75 2.65
C LYS A 106 -4.01 -8.43 3.46
N LYS A 107 -4.41 -9.08 4.54
CA LYS A 107 -3.58 -9.92 5.42
C LYS A 107 -3.98 -11.37 5.26
N ILE A 108 -3.00 -12.26 5.35
CA ILE A 108 -3.21 -13.70 5.32
C ILE A 108 -2.72 -14.25 6.65
N ILE A 109 -3.63 -14.87 7.39
CA ILE A 109 -3.29 -15.63 8.60
C ILE A 109 -3.18 -17.08 8.17
N ILE A 110 -2.03 -17.69 8.41
CA ILE A 110 -1.79 -19.11 8.20
C ILE A 110 -1.87 -19.80 9.56
N THR A 111 -2.72 -20.81 9.66
CA THR A 111 -2.90 -21.68 10.83
C THR A 111 -2.25 -23.05 10.57
N SER A 112 -1.92 -23.82 11.61
CA SER A 112 -1.36 -25.17 11.49
C SER A 112 -2.23 -26.19 12.19
#